data_AF-A0A8C6YY54-F1
#
_entry.id   AF-A0A8C6YY54-F1
#
_cell.length_a   1.000
_cell.length_b   1.000
_cell.length_c   1.000
_cell.angle_alpha   90.00
_cell.angle_beta   90.00
_cell.angle_gamma   90.00
#
_symmetry.space_group_name_H-M   'P 1'
#
loop_
_entity.id
_entity.type
_entity.pdbx_description
1 polymer ?
#
loop_
_entity_poly.entity_id
_entity_poly.type
_entity_poly.pdbx_seq_one_letter_code
_entity_poly.pdbx_strand_id
1 'polypeptide(L)'
;MFDAEYDEGDATYFDDLKEEMHKQAQLNRAEFEDQDDETRVQYEGFRPGMYVRLEIENVPCEFVLNFDPHYPMILGGLGNSEGNVGYVQLRLKKHRWYKKILKTRDPLILSLGWRRFQTIPMFYIEDHNGRQRLLKYTPQHMHCGAAFWVVFPLEYKIILNRIGE
;
A
#
# COMPACT_ATOMS: atom_id res chain seq x y z
N MET A 1 -8.94 46.93 28.36
CA MET A 1 -7.88 45.98 28.02
C MET A 1 -8.59 44.64 28.05
N PHE A 2 -9.01 44.18 26.87
CA PHE A 2 -9.79 42.96 26.70
C PHE A 2 -8.76 41.87 26.43
N ASP A 3 -8.69 40.87 27.30
CA ASP A 3 -7.65 39.85 27.27
C ASP A 3 -7.72 39.05 25.97
N ALA A 4 -6.61 39.02 25.23
CA ALA A 4 -6.44 38.28 23.98
C ALA A 4 -6.51 36.74 24.18
N GLU A 5 -6.66 36.26 25.41
CA GLU A 5 -6.83 34.85 25.78
C GLU A 5 -8.22 34.27 25.45
N TYR A 6 -9.22 35.09 25.11
CA TYR A 6 -10.59 34.61 24.82
C TYR A 6 -10.95 34.51 23.32
N ASP A 7 -10.08 34.96 22.41
CA ASP A 7 -10.24 34.76 20.95
C ASP A 7 -9.62 33.44 20.45
N GLU A 8 -8.93 32.68 21.30
CA GLU A 8 -8.40 31.33 21.01
C GLU A 8 -9.46 30.22 21.20
N GLY A 9 -10.73 30.57 21.27
CA GLY A 9 -11.83 29.62 21.39
C GLY A 9 -12.24 28.99 20.05
N ASP A 10 -11.33 28.29 19.37
CA ASP A 10 -11.67 27.21 18.40
C ASP A 10 -10.45 26.50 17.76
N ALA A 11 -9.21 26.67 18.27
CA ALA A 11 -8.08 25.86 17.79
C ALA A 11 -8.24 24.41 18.29
N THR A 12 -8.70 23.53 17.42
CA THR A 12 -8.79 22.11 17.75
C THR A 12 -7.40 21.49 17.74
N TYR A 13 -7.16 20.45 18.57
CA TYR A 13 -5.92 19.67 18.54
C TYR A 13 -5.52 19.21 17.12
N PHE A 14 -6.50 19.02 16.23
CA PHE A 14 -6.26 18.69 14.83
C PHE A 14 -5.65 19.85 14.03
N ASP A 15 -6.02 21.09 14.34
CA ASP A 15 -5.47 22.28 13.70
C ASP A 15 -4.04 22.56 14.20
N ASP A 16 -3.75 22.33 15.48
CA ASP A 16 -2.38 22.37 16.01
C ASP A 16 -1.46 21.37 15.28
N LEU A 17 -1.91 20.11 15.11
CA LEU A 17 -1.15 19.10 14.38
C LEU A 17 -0.90 19.49 12.91
N LYS A 18 -1.90 20.08 12.24
CA LYS A 18 -1.71 20.59 10.87
C LYS A 18 -0.70 21.72 10.83
N GLU A 19 -0.78 22.64 11.79
CA GLU A 19 0.16 23.75 11.88
C GLU A 19 1.59 23.24 12.10
N GLU A 20 1.80 22.27 12.98
CA GLU A 20 3.10 21.65 13.18
C GLU A 20 3.62 21.00 11.89
N MET A 21 2.77 20.22 11.19
CA MET A 21 3.14 19.63 9.91
C MET A 21 3.48 20.69 8.86
N HIS A 22 2.73 21.80 8.83
CA HIS A 22 2.96 22.90 7.90
C HIS A 22 4.25 23.66 8.23
N LYS A 23 4.49 23.95 9.51
CA LYS A 23 5.73 24.58 10.00
C LYS A 23 6.94 23.72 9.65
N GLN A 24 6.87 22.40 9.86
CA GLN A 24 7.96 21.49 9.48
C GLN A 24 8.20 21.49 7.96
N ALA A 25 7.14 21.48 7.15
CA ALA A 25 7.26 21.54 5.70
C ALA A 25 7.87 22.87 5.21
N GLN A 26 7.52 23.99 5.84
CA GLN A 26 8.09 25.31 5.56
C GLN A 26 9.57 25.38 5.94
N LEU A 27 9.95 24.86 7.11
CA LEU A 27 11.34 24.82 7.55
C LEU A 27 12.22 24.00 6.59
N ASN A 28 11.78 22.80 6.22
CA ASN A 28 12.49 21.98 5.23
C ASN A 28 12.65 22.75 3.90
N ARG A 29 11.59 23.42 3.43
CA ARG A 29 11.67 24.18 2.17
C ARG A 29 12.64 25.34 2.24
N ALA A 30 12.65 26.09 3.35
CA ALA A 30 13.53 27.24 3.56
C ALA A 30 15.00 26.84 3.66
N GLU A 31 15.31 25.74 4.36
CA GLU A 31 16.68 25.23 4.52
C GLU A 31 17.35 24.89 3.19
N PHE A 32 16.57 24.43 2.21
CA PHE A 32 17.06 24.02 0.90
C PHE A 32 16.84 25.07 -0.20
N GLU A 33 16.40 26.30 0.11
CA GLU A 33 16.16 27.33 -0.90
C GLU A 33 17.46 27.91 -1.48
N ASP A 34 18.50 28.03 -0.66
CA ASP A 34 19.81 28.60 -1.04
C ASP A 34 20.79 27.58 -1.65
N GLN A 35 20.42 26.30 -1.67
CA GLN A 35 21.26 25.24 -2.24
C GLN A 35 21.01 25.05 -3.73
N ASP A 36 22.09 24.77 -4.47
CA ASP A 36 22.00 24.43 -5.88
C ASP A 36 21.18 23.14 -6.12
N ASP A 37 20.46 23.08 -7.24
CA ASP A 37 19.51 22.00 -7.53
C ASP A 37 20.20 20.62 -7.59
N GLU A 38 21.46 20.55 -8.04
CA GLU A 38 22.23 19.29 -8.06
C GLU A 38 22.47 18.76 -6.65
N THR A 39 22.84 19.66 -5.72
CA THR A 39 23.10 19.30 -4.32
C THR A 39 21.81 18.89 -3.62
N ARG A 40 20.70 19.58 -3.88
CA ARG A 40 19.38 19.20 -3.33
C ARG A 40 18.95 17.82 -3.74
N VAL A 41 19.12 17.44 -5.02
CA VAL A 41 18.70 16.12 -5.52
C VAL A 41 19.46 14.99 -4.81
N GLN A 42 20.70 15.22 -4.38
CA GLN A 42 21.47 14.22 -3.63
C GLN A 42 20.94 14.00 -2.21
N TYR A 43 20.42 15.05 -1.56
CA TYR A 43 19.91 14.97 -0.18
C TYR A 43 18.44 14.59 -0.09
N GLU A 44 17.57 15.27 -0.86
CA GLU A 44 16.11 15.05 -0.82
C GLU A 44 15.66 13.95 -1.79
N GLY A 45 16.47 13.65 -2.81
CA GLY A 45 16.06 12.85 -3.97
C GLY A 45 15.30 13.68 -5.01
N PHE A 46 14.66 12.98 -5.96
CA PHE A 46 13.82 13.63 -6.97
C PHE A 46 12.47 14.04 -6.39
N ARG A 47 12.20 15.35 -6.40
CA ARG A 47 10.94 15.91 -5.90
C ARG A 47 9.76 15.61 -6.83
N PRO A 48 8.54 15.48 -6.30
CA PRO A 48 7.35 15.28 -7.12
C PRO A 48 7.15 16.46 -8.08
N GLY A 49 6.80 16.16 -9.35
CA GLY A 49 6.56 17.15 -10.39
C GLY A 49 7.76 17.38 -11.34
N MET A 50 8.93 16.84 -11.03
CA MET A 50 10.08 16.88 -11.93
C MET A 50 9.92 15.87 -13.08
N TYR A 51 10.29 16.25 -14.29
CA TYR A 51 10.37 15.32 -15.42
C TYR A 51 11.71 14.58 -15.40
N VAL A 52 11.67 13.26 -15.26
CA VAL A 52 12.86 12.42 -15.13
C VAL A 52 12.93 11.38 -16.24
N ARG A 53 14.16 11.06 -16.67
CA ARG A 53 14.43 9.93 -17.57
C ARG A 53 14.97 8.76 -16.74
N LEU A 54 14.34 7.60 -16.88
CA LEU A 54 14.74 6.38 -16.19
C LEU A 54 15.30 5.39 -17.22
N GLU A 55 16.45 4.82 -16.91
CA GLU A 55 17.05 3.72 -17.66
C GLU A 55 17.00 2.46 -16.80
N ILE A 56 16.35 1.42 -17.30
CA ILE A 56 16.17 0.16 -16.60
C ILE A 56 16.89 -0.91 -17.39
N GLU A 57 17.88 -1.54 -16.76
CA GLU A 57 18.63 -2.64 -17.35
C GLU A 57 17.87 -3.97 -17.20
N ASN A 58 18.16 -4.93 -18.09
CA ASN A 58 17.63 -6.30 -18.04
C ASN A 58 16.09 -6.42 -18.12
N VAL A 59 15.45 -5.54 -18.91
CA VAL A 59 14.01 -5.66 -19.21
C VAL A 59 13.78 -6.83 -20.18
N PRO A 60 12.79 -7.71 -19.92
CA PRO A 60 12.45 -8.81 -20.83
C PRO A 60 12.13 -8.30 -22.25
N CYS A 61 12.60 -8.99 -23.29
CA CYS A 61 12.39 -8.56 -24.67
C CYS A 61 10.91 -8.61 -25.07
N GLU A 62 10.13 -9.50 -24.47
CA GLU A 62 8.68 -9.62 -24.68
C GLU A 62 7.94 -8.35 -24.29
N PHE A 63 8.45 -7.60 -23.32
CA PHE A 63 7.86 -6.33 -22.90
C PHE A 63 8.00 -5.26 -23.98
N VAL A 64 9.16 -5.20 -24.65
CA VAL A 64 9.42 -4.25 -25.72
C VAL A 64 8.65 -4.63 -26.99
N LEU A 65 8.60 -5.93 -27.32
CA LEU A 65 7.92 -6.43 -28.51
C LEU A 65 6.39 -6.27 -28.46
N ASN A 66 5.79 -6.46 -27.28
CA ASN A 66 4.34 -6.39 -27.08
C ASN A 66 3.90 -5.07 -26.42
N PHE A 67 4.67 -4.01 -26.59
CA PHE A 67 4.33 -2.70 -26.03
C PHE A 67 3.11 -2.12 -26.73
N ASP A 68 2.03 -1.90 -25.98
CA ASP A 68 0.81 -1.25 -26.45
C ASP A 68 0.62 0.09 -25.71
N PRO A 69 0.63 1.23 -26.43
CA PRO A 69 0.42 2.56 -25.85
C PRO A 69 -0.91 2.75 -25.11
N HIS A 70 -1.92 1.91 -25.35
CA HIS A 70 -3.21 2.01 -24.65
C HIS A 70 -3.14 1.54 -23.19
N TYR A 71 -2.15 0.71 -22.84
CA TYR A 71 -1.95 0.23 -21.47
C TYR A 71 -0.93 1.11 -20.74
N PRO A 72 -1.34 1.87 -19.71
CA PRO A 72 -0.43 2.77 -19.02
C PRO A 72 0.63 1.98 -18.24
N MET A 73 1.87 2.47 -18.29
CA MET A 73 2.97 1.99 -17.46
C MET A 73 3.06 2.83 -16.19
N ILE A 74 3.04 2.16 -15.04
CA ILE A 74 3.17 2.78 -13.73
C ILE A 74 4.42 2.21 -13.06
N LEU A 75 5.30 3.09 -12.60
CA LEU A 75 6.48 2.74 -11.83
C LEU A 75 6.28 3.18 -10.39
N GLY A 76 6.54 2.28 -9.44
CA GLY A 76 6.42 2.54 -8.01
C GLY A 76 7.70 2.13 -7.29
N GLY A 77 8.15 2.98 -6.37
CA GLY A 77 9.24 2.64 -5.44
C GLY A 77 8.77 1.61 -4.42
N LEU A 78 9.57 0.57 -4.21
CA LEU A 78 9.33 -0.45 -3.20
C LEU A 78 10.03 -0.05 -1.90
N GLY A 79 9.35 -0.17 -0.76
CA GLY A 79 9.99 0.01 0.54
C GLY A 79 10.96 -1.13 0.87
N ASN A 80 11.93 -0.89 1.77
CA ASN A 80 12.93 -1.90 2.16
C ASN A 80 12.32 -3.21 2.67
N SER A 81 11.15 -3.14 3.31
CA SER A 81 10.40 -4.31 3.80
C SER A 81 9.68 -5.08 2.69
N GLU A 82 9.34 -4.42 1.57
CA GLU A 82 8.60 -5.00 0.44
C GLU A 82 9.47 -5.85 -0.50
N GLY A 83 10.75 -6.04 -0.15
CA GLY A 83 11.63 -7.02 -0.80
C GLY A 83 11.56 -8.42 -0.18
N ASN A 84 11.15 -8.52 1.09
CA ASN A 84 11.28 -9.76 1.86
C ASN A 84 10.10 -10.72 1.64
N VAL A 85 10.41 -11.98 1.39
CA VAL A 85 9.40 -13.03 1.20
C VAL A 85 9.08 -13.71 2.54
N GLY A 86 7.81 -13.93 2.82
CA GLY A 86 7.36 -14.53 4.07
C GLY A 86 5.92 -15.01 4.03
N TYR A 87 5.46 -15.58 5.15
CA TYR A 87 4.03 -15.80 5.35
C TYR A 87 3.36 -14.51 5.79
N VAL A 88 2.40 -14.05 5.00
CA VAL A 88 1.57 -12.90 5.36
C VAL A 88 0.27 -13.42 5.93
N GLN A 89 -0.06 -12.95 7.14
CA GLN A 89 -1.36 -13.15 7.76
C GLN A 89 -2.21 -11.90 7.52
N LEU A 90 -3.42 -12.09 7.02
CA LEU A 90 -4.33 -10.99 6.74
C LEU A 90 -5.77 -11.34 7.07
N ARG A 91 -6.57 -10.31 7.31
CA ARG A 91 -8.00 -10.45 7.56
C ARG A 91 -8.78 -10.12 6.30
N LEU A 92 -9.41 -11.10 5.68
CA LEU A 92 -10.25 -10.91 4.50
C LEU A 92 -11.72 -11.09 4.79
N LYS A 93 -12.54 -10.53 3.92
CA LYS A 93 -13.98 -10.78 3.84
C LYS A 93 -14.34 -11.02 2.39
N LYS A 94 -15.19 -12.01 2.15
CA LYS A 94 -15.77 -12.23 0.82
C LYS A 94 -16.52 -10.96 0.38
N HIS A 95 -16.28 -10.51 -0.85
CA HIS A 95 -17.00 -9.38 -1.41
C HIS A 95 -18.50 -9.67 -1.52
N ARG A 96 -19.36 -8.68 -1.19
CA ARG A 96 -20.81 -8.84 -1.09
C ARG A 96 -21.45 -9.31 -2.40
N TRP A 97 -20.98 -8.81 -3.54
CA TRP A 97 -21.52 -9.13 -4.86
C TRP A 97 -20.90 -10.37 -5.50
N TYR A 98 -19.87 -10.95 -4.90
CA TYR A 98 -19.28 -12.17 -5.42
C TYR A 98 -20.18 -13.37 -5.05
N LYS A 99 -20.67 -14.12 -6.03
CA LYS A 99 -21.67 -15.17 -5.77
C LYS A 99 -21.06 -16.38 -5.05
N LYS A 100 -19.91 -16.89 -5.50
CA LYS A 100 -19.28 -18.12 -4.99
C LYS A 100 -18.58 -17.90 -3.64
N ILE A 101 -18.48 -18.93 -2.82
CA ILE A 101 -17.58 -18.94 -1.65
C ILE A 101 -16.18 -19.36 -2.08
N LEU A 102 -15.16 -18.82 -1.43
CA LEU A 102 -13.77 -19.15 -1.73
C LEU A 102 -13.39 -20.39 -0.92
N LYS A 103 -12.71 -21.33 -1.56
CA LYS A 103 -12.23 -22.57 -0.94
C LYS A 103 -10.75 -22.41 -0.60
N THR A 104 -10.34 -23.00 0.51
CA THR A 104 -8.92 -23.09 0.86
C THR A 104 -8.17 -23.96 -0.13
N ARG A 105 -6.97 -23.53 -0.51
CA ARG A 105 -6.12 -24.13 -1.55
C ARG A 105 -6.58 -23.94 -3.01
N ASP A 106 -7.58 -23.09 -3.25
CA ASP A 106 -7.87 -22.65 -4.62
C ASP A 106 -6.96 -21.46 -4.99
N PRO A 107 -6.40 -21.40 -6.21
CA PRO A 107 -5.60 -20.25 -6.63
C PRO A 107 -6.45 -18.98 -6.69
N LEU A 108 -5.89 -17.89 -6.15
CA LEU A 108 -6.51 -16.56 -6.13
C LEU A 108 -5.50 -15.50 -6.55
N ILE A 109 -5.93 -14.58 -7.41
CA ILE A 109 -5.14 -13.42 -7.82
C ILE A 109 -5.42 -12.30 -6.84
N LEU A 110 -4.36 -11.80 -6.21
CA LEU A 110 -4.44 -10.75 -5.20
C LEU A 110 -3.70 -9.53 -5.73
N SER A 111 -4.30 -8.37 -5.50
CA SER A 111 -3.64 -7.08 -5.68
C SER A 111 -3.23 -6.54 -4.31
N LEU A 112 -1.93 -6.51 -4.05
CA LEU A 112 -1.32 -5.96 -2.82
C LEU A 112 -0.29 -4.90 -3.20
N GLY A 113 -0.54 -3.65 -2.79
CA GLY A 113 0.33 -2.52 -3.16
C GLY A 113 0.48 -2.43 -4.68
N TRP A 114 1.74 -2.40 -5.14
CA TRP A 114 2.10 -2.35 -6.56
C TRP A 114 1.99 -3.70 -7.30
N ARG A 115 1.81 -4.82 -6.57
CA ARG A 115 1.94 -6.16 -7.13
C ARG A 115 0.59 -6.85 -7.29
N ARG A 116 0.42 -7.48 -8.45
CA ARG A 116 -0.66 -8.43 -8.73
C ARG A 116 -0.04 -9.80 -8.91
N PHE A 117 -0.43 -10.77 -8.10
CA PHE A 117 0.14 -12.11 -8.15
C PHE A 117 -0.91 -13.16 -7.81
N GLN A 118 -0.69 -14.37 -8.30
CA GLN A 118 -1.50 -15.53 -7.97
C GLN A 118 -0.90 -16.26 -6.77
N THR A 119 -1.71 -16.55 -5.76
CA THR A 119 -1.31 -17.33 -4.58
C THR A 119 -2.37 -18.35 -4.19
N ILE A 120 -2.03 -19.24 -3.27
CA ILE A 120 -2.89 -20.33 -2.79
C ILE A 120 -3.14 -20.10 -1.29
N PRO A 121 -4.24 -19.41 -0.91
CA PRO A 121 -4.49 -19.06 0.49
C PRO A 121 -5.07 -20.19 1.32
N MET A 122 -4.69 -20.17 2.60
CA MET A 122 -5.28 -20.98 3.67
C MET A 122 -6.13 -20.10 4.58
N PHE A 123 -7.41 -20.43 4.71
CA PHE A 123 -8.35 -19.65 5.51
C PHE A 123 -8.45 -20.21 6.92
N TYR A 124 -8.49 -19.35 7.94
CA TYR A 124 -8.62 -19.74 9.34
C TYR A 124 -9.48 -18.76 10.14
N ILE A 125 -9.94 -19.20 11.30
CA ILE A 125 -10.61 -18.35 12.29
C ILE A 125 -9.95 -18.57 13.65
N GLU A 126 -9.87 -17.52 14.44
CA GLU A 126 -9.38 -17.62 15.81
C GLU A 126 -10.55 -18.02 16.72
N ASP A 127 -10.42 -19.16 17.38
CA ASP A 127 -11.38 -19.60 18.39
C ASP A 127 -11.13 -18.81 19.70
N HIS A 128 -12.09 -18.80 20.62
CA HIS A 128 -11.97 -18.10 21.92
C HIS A 128 -10.74 -18.49 22.75
N ASN A 129 -10.16 -19.66 22.48
CA ASN A 129 -8.97 -20.19 23.15
C ASN A 129 -7.65 -19.71 22.52
N GLY A 130 -7.68 -18.73 21.60
CA GLY A 130 -6.51 -18.23 20.86
C GLY A 130 -5.97 -19.20 19.81
N ARG A 131 -6.64 -20.34 19.57
CA ARG A 131 -6.24 -21.32 18.55
C ARG A 131 -6.73 -20.87 17.18
N GLN A 132 -5.83 -20.84 16.21
CA GLN A 132 -6.17 -20.62 14.81
C GLN A 132 -6.66 -21.93 14.17
N ARG A 133 -7.97 -22.04 13.97
CA ARG A 133 -8.61 -23.21 13.37
C ARG A 133 -8.78 -23.02 11.87
N LEU A 134 -8.28 -23.98 11.09
CA LEU A 134 -8.40 -23.99 9.63
C LEU A 134 -9.86 -24.13 9.19
N LEU A 135 -10.26 -23.33 8.21
CA LEU A 135 -11.54 -23.40 7.51
C LEU A 135 -11.37 -24.06 6.14
N LYS A 136 -12.39 -24.79 5.69
CA LYS A 136 -12.42 -25.33 4.31
C LYS A 136 -12.87 -24.26 3.30
N TYR A 137 -13.74 -23.35 3.74
CA TYR A 137 -14.34 -22.30 2.93
C TYR A 137 -14.41 -20.98 3.70
N THR A 138 -14.41 -19.86 2.99
CA THR A 138 -14.62 -18.54 3.59
C THR A 138 -16.06 -18.38 4.09
N PRO A 139 -16.27 -17.80 5.29
CA PRO A 139 -17.60 -17.46 5.76
C PRO A 139 -18.23 -16.37 4.88
N GLN A 140 -19.55 -16.38 4.73
CA GLN A 140 -20.23 -15.56 3.73
C GLN A 140 -20.36 -14.08 4.13
N HIS A 141 -20.58 -13.80 5.41
CA HIS A 141 -20.81 -12.44 5.93
C HIS A 141 -19.85 -12.04 7.05
N MET A 142 -18.84 -12.87 7.32
CA MET A 142 -17.86 -12.67 8.39
C MET A 142 -16.46 -12.46 7.81
N HIS A 143 -15.58 -11.85 8.59
CA HIS A 143 -14.16 -11.83 8.30
C HIS A 143 -13.51 -13.16 8.71
N CYS A 144 -12.51 -13.59 7.96
CA CYS A 144 -11.64 -14.71 8.33
C CYS A 144 -10.18 -14.31 8.13
N GLY A 145 -9.29 -14.98 8.85
CA GLY A 145 -7.86 -14.92 8.57
C GLY A 145 -7.53 -15.67 7.28
N ALA A 146 -6.58 -15.16 6.51
CA ALA A 146 -5.83 -15.96 5.53
C ALA A 146 -4.35 -15.88 5.82
N ALA A 147 -3.69 -17.00 5.57
CA ALA A 147 -2.25 -17.09 5.48
C ALA A 147 -1.85 -17.57 4.08
N PHE A 148 -0.88 -16.91 3.48
CA PHE A 148 -0.21 -17.38 2.27
C PHE A 148 1.21 -16.83 2.20
N TRP A 149 2.02 -17.49 1.36
CA TRP A 149 3.40 -17.12 1.11
C TRP A 149 3.46 -16.04 0.03
N VAL A 150 4.03 -14.87 0.37
CA VAL A 150 4.27 -13.78 -0.57
C VAL A 150 5.31 -12.80 -0.04
N VAL A 151 5.68 -11.83 -0.87
CA VAL A 151 6.50 -10.69 -0.48
C VAL A 151 5.70 -9.72 0.39
N PHE A 152 6.32 -9.30 1.49
CA PHE A 152 5.67 -8.61 2.60
C PHE A 152 5.16 -7.22 2.22
N PRO A 153 3.85 -6.97 2.24
CA PRO A 153 3.28 -5.63 2.08
C PRO A 153 3.03 -5.00 3.47
N LEU A 154 3.61 -3.83 3.76
CA LEU A 154 3.26 -3.08 4.98
C LEU A 154 1.87 -2.44 4.85
N GLU A 155 0.93 -2.79 5.73
CA GLU A 155 -0.36 -2.09 5.96
C GLU A 155 -1.19 -1.68 4.71
N TYR A 156 -1.19 -2.48 3.64
CA TYR A 156 -2.01 -2.20 2.47
C TYR A 156 -3.44 -2.73 2.61
N LYS A 157 -4.43 -1.94 2.17
CA LYS A 157 -5.77 -2.45 1.85
C LYS A 157 -5.68 -3.38 0.63
N ILE A 158 -6.29 -4.55 0.74
CA ILE A 158 -6.17 -5.63 -0.24
C ILE A 158 -7.45 -5.73 -1.05
N ILE A 159 -7.32 -5.76 -2.38
CA ILE A 159 -8.42 -6.12 -3.28
C ILE A 159 -8.18 -7.52 -3.81
N LEU A 160 -9.11 -8.42 -3.51
CA LEU A 160 -9.10 -9.81 -3.99
C LEU A 160 -9.85 -9.86 -5.32
N ASN A 161 -9.17 -10.21 -6.40
CA ASN A 161 -9.80 -10.39 -7.70
C ASN A 161 -9.67 -11.85 -8.11
N ARG A 162 -10.77 -12.60 -8.09
CA ARG A 162 -10.79 -13.88 -8.79
C ARG A 162 -11.13 -13.59 -10.25
N ILE A 163 -10.12 -13.64 -11.12
CA ILE A 163 -10.34 -13.81 -12.55
C ILE A 163 -10.92 -15.21 -12.70
N GLY A 164 -12.22 -15.29 -12.92
CA GLY A 164 -12.91 -16.53 -13.24
C GLY A 164 -13.53 -16.38 -14.62
N GLU A 165 -13.49 -17.48 -15.38
CA GLU A 165 -14.35 -17.74 -16.53
C GLU A 165 -15.80 -17.31 -16.29
#